data_AF-A0A8X6K7P9-F1
#
_entry.id   AF-A0A8X6K7P9-F1
#
_cell.length_a   1.000
_cell.length_b   1.000
_cell.length_c   1.000
_cell.angle_alpha   90.00
_cell.angle_beta   90.00
_cell.angle_gamma   90.00
#
_symmetry.space_group_name_H-M   'P 1'
#
loop_
_entity.id
_entity.type
_entity.pdbx_description
1 polymer ?
#
loop_
_entity_poly.entity_id
_entity_poly.type
_entity_poly.pdbx_seq_one_letter_code
_entity_poly.pdbx_strand_id
1 'polypeptide(L)'
;MQRKHFLKKILDLSQGKPLDKTSKIYSLNPELYTHGLLRLKGRLYFSDHVFGGKHPWLLPNIRYCKLVTLQSHNKLFHAGVETTLAHVRERFCGF
;
A
#
# COMPACT_ATOMS: atom_id res chain seq x y z
N MET A 1 -9.92 8.58 -0.89
CA MET A 1 -9.87 7.20 -1.44
C MET A 1 -9.71 6.15 -0.33
N GLN A 2 -8.53 6.03 0.29
CA GLN A 2 -8.32 5.17 1.47
C GLN A 2 -9.18 5.58 2.66
N ARG A 3 -9.25 6.88 2.97
CA ARG A 3 -10.11 7.41 4.05
C ARG A 3 -11.54 6.86 3.99
N LYS A 4 -12.14 6.66 2.80
CA LYS A 4 -13.50 6.11 2.69
C LYS A 4 -13.61 4.64 3.13
N HIS A 5 -12.55 3.84 2.95
CA HIS A 5 -12.54 2.40 3.26
C HIS A 5 -11.92 2.10 4.63
N PHE A 6 -11.01 2.95 5.09
CA PHE A 6 -10.22 2.75 6.31
C PHE A 6 -10.41 3.86 7.33
N LEU A 7 -11.49 4.64 7.27
CA LEU A 7 -11.72 5.80 8.14
C LEU A 7 -11.50 5.47 9.62
N LYS A 8 -12.17 4.42 10.12
CA LYS A 8 -12.04 3.96 11.49
C LYS A 8 -10.60 3.61 11.85
N LYS A 9 -9.90 2.89 10.97
CA LYS A 9 -8.51 2.45 11.18
C LYS A 9 -7.53 3.62 11.19
N ILE A 10 -7.77 4.61 10.32
CA ILE A 10 -7.00 5.86 10.27
C ILE A 10 -7.21 6.67 11.56
N LEU A 11 -8.46 6.75 12.04
CA LEU A 11 -8.77 7.42 13.30
C LEU A 11 -8.13 6.70 14.50
N ASP A 12 -8.27 5.39 14.57
CA ASP A 12 -7.67 4.57 15.65
C ASP A 12 -6.15 4.79 15.69
N LEU A 13 -5.46 4.64 14.54
CA LEU A 13 -4.02 4.89 14.45
C LEU A 13 -3.64 6.34 14.76
N SER A 14 -4.44 7.32 14.34
CA SER A 14 -4.18 8.74 14.65
C SER A 14 -4.30 9.07 16.14
N GLN A 15 -5.05 8.25 16.88
CA GLN A 15 -5.21 8.35 18.34
C GLN A 15 -4.22 7.45 19.10
N GLY A 16 -3.26 6.82 18.40
CA GLY A 16 -2.32 5.87 19.01
C GLY A 16 -2.95 4.55 19.42
N LYS A 17 -4.18 4.26 18.99
CA LYS A 17 -4.85 2.98 19.29
C LYS A 17 -4.35 1.89 18.33
N PRO A 18 -4.14 0.67 18.82
CA PRO A 18 -3.81 -0.46 17.97
C PRO A 18 -4.98 -0.81 17.05
N LEU A 19 -4.66 -1.36 15.88
CA LEU A 19 -5.66 -1.91 14.98
C LEU A 19 -6.29 -3.17 15.58
N ASP A 20 -7.57 -3.37 15.29
CA ASP A 20 -8.28 -4.60 15.62
C ASP A 20 -7.62 -5.80 14.92
N LYS A 21 -7.24 -6.82 15.71
CA LYS A 21 -6.59 -8.06 15.24
C LYS A 21 -7.45 -8.83 14.23
N THR A 22 -8.78 -8.65 14.28
CA THR A 22 -9.72 -9.28 13.34
C THR A 22 -9.79 -8.55 11.99
N SER A 23 -9.16 -7.37 11.88
CA SER A 23 -9.20 -6.59 10.66
C SER A 23 -8.40 -7.24 9.54
N LYS A 24 -8.96 -7.26 8.32
CA LYS A 24 -8.29 -7.76 7.11
C LYS A 24 -6.93 -7.10 6.81
N ILE A 25 -6.70 -5.91 7.37
CA ILE A 25 -5.46 -5.17 7.16
C ILE A 25 -4.48 -5.31 8.33
N TYR A 26 -4.87 -5.94 9.45
CA TYR A 26 -4.00 -6.07 10.63
C TYR A 26 -2.71 -6.83 10.30
N SER A 27 -2.82 -7.95 9.58
CA SER A 27 -1.69 -8.77 9.15
C SER A 27 -0.76 -8.06 8.16
N LEU A 28 -1.24 -6.99 7.49
CA LEU A 28 -0.44 -6.19 6.58
C LEU A 28 0.42 -5.15 7.33
N ASN A 29 0.25 -5.03 8.65
CA ASN A 29 0.97 -4.10 9.51
C ASN A 29 0.99 -2.64 8.98
N PRO A 30 -0.19 -2.02 8.72
CA PRO A 30 -0.24 -0.70 8.15
C PRO A 30 0.04 0.38 9.20
N GLU A 31 0.72 1.42 8.76
CA GLU A 31 1.14 2.57 9.55
C GLU A 31 0.54 3.84 8.95
N LEU A 32 0.19 4.78 9.83
CA LEU A 32 -0.30 6.08 9.43
C LEU A 32 0.89 6.92 8.92
N TYR A 33 0.78 7.37 7.68
CA TYR A 33 1.74 8.26 7.04
C TYR A 33 1.13 9.66 6.85
N THR A 34 1.96 10.60 6.37
CA THR A 34 1.59 12.01 6.18
C THR A 34 0.23 12.16 5.47
N HIS A 35 -0.57 13.12 5.96
CA HIS A 35 -1.90 13.46 5.43
C HIS A 35 -3.01 12.39 5.63
N GLY A 36 -2.83 11.45 6.55
CA GLY A 36 -3.88 10.50 6.90
C GLY A 36 -4.04 9.36 5.89
N LEU A 37 -2.94 8.99 5.24
CA LEU A 37 -2.84 7.86 4.35
C LEU A 37 -2.14 6.69 5.05
N LEU A 38 -2.57 5.47 4.79
CA LEU A 38 -1.96 4.26 5.31
C LEU A 38 -0.90 3.73 4.35
N ARG A 39 0.27 3.38 4.88
CA ARG A 39 1.34 2.66 4.18
C ARG A 39 1.60 1.35 4.89
N LEU A 40 2.10 0.34 4.18
CA LEU A 40 2.53 -0.90 4.82
C LEU A 40 3.90 -0.68 5.46
N LYS A 41 4.07 -1.18 6.68
CA LYS A 41 5.38 -1.23 7.33
C LYS A 41 6.16 -2.38 6.70
N GLY A 42 7.08 -2.06 5.77
CA GLY A 42 7.84 -3.07 5.05
C GLY A 42 8.85 -3.81 5.92
N ARG A 43 9.27 -5.00 5.48
CA ARG A 43 10.32 -5.81 6.13
C ARG A 43 11.72 -5.19 6.00
N LEU A 44 11.92 -4.34 4.99
CA LEU A 44 13.19 -3.66 4.67
C LEU A 44 13.32 -2.28 5.35
N TYR A 45 12.74 -2.11 6.54
CA TYR A 45 12.83 -0.87 7.31
C TYR A 45 14.29 -0.41 7.55
N PHE A 46 15.24 -1.35 7.55
CA PHE A 46 16.67 -1.10 7.81
C PHE A 46 17.59 -1.18 6.58
N SER A 47 17.08 -1.39 5.36
CA SER A 47 17.96 -1.41 4.17
C SER A 47 18.20 0.01 3.64
N ASP A 48 19.22 0.26 2.83
CA ASP A 48 19.47 1.58 2.22
C ASP A 48 18.60 1.87 0.98
N HIS A 49 17.58 1.04 0.71
CA HIS A 49 16.80 1.14 -0.52
C HIS A 49 15.93 2.42 -0.58
N VAL A 50 15.66 2.91 -1.79
CA VAL A 50 14.91 4.15 -2.00
C VAL A 50 13.52 4.07 -1.33
N PHE A 51 13.14 5.13 -0.63
CA PHE A 51 11.96 5.27 0.24
C PHE A 51 10.61 4.88 -0.41
N GLY A 52 10.55 4.82 -1.74
CA GLY A 52 9.39 4.36 -2.51
C GLY A 52 9.10 2.87 -2.37
N GLY A 53 10.12 2.01 -2.39
CA GLY A 53 9.99 0.55 -2.31
C GLY A 53 9.87 -0.02 -0.90
N LYS A 54 10.25 0.77 0.12
CA LYS A 54 10.24 0.35 1.53
C LYS A 54 8.85 0.34 2.17
N HIS A 55 7.99 1.28 1.75
CA HIS A 55 6.69 1.54 2.37
C HIS A 55 5.59 1.63 1.30
N PRO A 56 5.09 0.50 0.80
CA PRO A 56 4.06 0.50 -0.22
C PRO A 56 2.78 1.17 0.27
N TRP A 57 2.07 1.84 -0.64
CA TRP A 57 0.75 2.38 -0.33
C TRP A 57 -0.30 1.28 -0.25
N LEU A 58 -1.09 1.26 0.83
CA LEU A 58 -2.14 0.25 0.99
C LEU A 58 -3.31 0.53 0.03
N LEU A 59 -3.57 -0.37 -0.92
CA LEU A 59 -4.72 -0.23 -1.82
C LEU A 59 -6.02 -0.69 -1.13
N PRO A 60 -7.12 0.08 -1.23
CA PRO A 60 -8.31 -0.19 -0.42
C PRO A 60 -9.25 -1.26 -0.99
N ASN A 61 -9.24 -1.53 -2.31
CA ASN A 61 -10.09 -2.54 -2.92
C ASN A 61 -9.58 -3.04 -4.29
N ILE A 62 -10.17 -4.13 -4.77
CA ILE A 62 -9.86 -4.79 -6.06
C ILE A 62 -10.03 -3.85 -7.26
N ARG A 63 -11.04 -2.97 -7.27
CA ARG A 63 -11.25 -2.04 -8.38
C ARG A 63 -10.06 -1.10 -8.54
N TYR A 64 -9.51 -0.59 -7.44
CA TYR A 64 -8.30 0.24 -7.49
C TYR A 64 -7.06 -0.55 -7.88
N CYS A 65 -6.91 -1.79 -7.41
CA CYS A 65 -5.82 -2.65 -7.88
C CYS A 65 -5.85 -2.81 -9.40
N LYS A 66 -7.03 -3.08 -9.99
CA LYS A 66 -7.19 -3.18 -11.44
C LYS A 66 -6.82 -1.88 -12.17
N LEU A 67 -7.27 -0.74 -11.67
CA LEU A 67 -6.97 0.57 -12.28
C LEU A 67 -5.46 0.86 -12.24
N VAL A 68 -4.79 0.59 -11.12
CA VAL A 68 -3.35 0.79 -10.95
C VAL A 68 -2.55 -0.17 -11.85
N THR A 69 -2.97 -1.42 -11.95
CA THR A 69 -2.35 -2.40 -12.85
C THR A 69 -2.49 -1.97 -14.31
N LEU A 70 -3.70 -1.57 -14.74
CA LEU A 70 -3.94 -1.11 -16.11
C LEU A 70 -3.14 0.17 -16.43
N GLN A 71 -3.11 1.11 -15.49
CA GLN A 71 -2.31 2.33 -15.64
C GLN A 71 -0.80 1.99 -15.75
N SER A 72 -0.31 1.04 -14.94
CA SER A 72 1.09 0.62 -15.00
C SER A 72 1.41 -0.08 -16.32
N HIS A 73 0.53 -0.95 -16.80
CA HIS A 73 0.66 -1.62 -18.09
C HIS A 73 0.76 -0.61 -19.24
N ASN A 74 -0.14 0.38 -19.27
CA ASN A 74 -0.10 1.44 -20.30
C ASN A 74 1.13 2.33 -20.18
N LYS A 75 1.54 2.70 -18.96
CA LYS A 75 2.73 3.53 -18.71
C LYS A 75 4.02 2.85 -19.14
N LEU A 76 4.06 1.52 -19.07
CA LEU A 76 5.18 0.69 -19.50
C LEU A 76 5.03 0.22 -20.95
N PHE A 77 4.21 0.91 -21.76
CA PHE A 77 4.02 0.61 -23.18
C PHE A 77 3.64 -0.86 -23.44
N HIS A 78 2.70 -1.37 -22.65
CA HIS A 78 2.24 -2.75 -22.71
C HIS A 78 3.30 -3.80 -22.43
N ALA A 79 4.30 -3.45 -21.59
CA ALA A 79 5.28 -4.41 -21.11
C ALA A 79 4.62 -5.68 -20.54
N GLY A 80 5.36 -6.79 -20.63
CA GLY A 80 4.92 -8.09 -20.14
C GLY A 80 4.47 -8.09 -18.68
N VAL A 81 3.80 -9.18 -18.30
CA VAL A 81 3.18 -9.33 -16.98
C VAL A 81 4.18 -9.12 -15.86
N GLU A 82 5.38 -9.71 -15.96
CA GLU A 82 6.43 -9.61 -14.93
C GLU A 82 6.88 -8.16 -14.71
N THR A 83 7.12 -7.41 -15.79
CA THR A 83 7.55 -6.01 -15.71
C THR A 83 6.44 -5.13 -15.11
N THR A 84 5.20 -5.34 -15.55
CA THR A 84 4.04 -4.63 -15.00
C THR A 84 3.86 -4.94 -13.52
N LEU A 85 4.00 -6.21 -13.13
CA LEU A 85 3.83 -6.68 -11.77
C LEU A 85 4.95 -6.17 -10.85
N ALA A 86 6.20 -6.17 -11.30
CA ALA A 86 7.33 -5.60 -10.56
C ALA A 86 7.10 -4.11 -10.27
N HIS A 87 6.67 -3.34 -11.27
CA HIS A 87 6.37 -1.91 -11.13
C HIS A 87 5.20 -1.62 -10.17
N VAL A 88 4.16 -2.47 -10.16
CA VAL A 88 3.05 -2.38 -9.22
C VAL A 88 3.49 -2.77 -7.81
N ARG A 89 4.26 -3.86 -7.66
CA ARG A 89 4.76 -4.34 -6.37
C ARG A 89 5.61 -3.27 -5.69
N GLU A 90 6.59 -2.73 -6.39
CA GLU A 90 7.47 -1.68 -5.87
C GLU A 90 6.70 -0.52 -5.20
N ARG A 91 5.53 -0.14 -5.73
CA ARG A 91 4.76 1.01 -5.22
C ARG A 91 3.62 0.66 -4.25
N PHE A 92 3.06 -0.55 -4.34
CA PHE A 92 1.80 -0.89 -3.68
C PHE A 92 1.81 -2.24 -2.93
N CYS A 93 2.73 -3.15 -3.24
CA CYS A 93 2.85 -4.44 -2.55
C CYS A 93 4.32 -4.69 -2.17
N GLY A 94 4.63 -4.56 -0.89
CA GLY A 94 6.00 -4.75 -0.39
C GLY A 94 6.51 -6.15 -0.73
N PHE A 95 7.83 -6.24 -0.85
CA PHE A 95 8.54 -7.51 -0.96
C PHE A 95 8.49 -8.29 0.36
#